data_AF-A0A7C8ZI22-F1
#
_entry.id   AF-A0A7C8ZI22-F1
#
_cell.length_a   1.000
_cell.length_b   1.000
_cell.length_c   1.000
_cell.angle_alpha   90.00
_cell.angle_beta   90.00
_cell.angle_gamma   90.00
#
_symmetry.space_group_name_H-M   'P 1'
#
loop_
_entity.id
_entity.type
_entity.pdbx_description
1 polymer ?
#
loop_
_entity_poly.entity_id
_entity_poly.type
_entity_poly.pdbx_seq_one_letter_code
_entity_poly.pdbx_strand_id
1 'polypeptide(L)'
;CGCKEDVKKRVHAAIAKYADCGLRSLAVARQEVPEKTKESPGGPWQFVGLLPLFDPPRHDSAETIKRALNLGVNVKMITGDQLAIAKETGRRLGMGTNMYPSSSLLGQDKDSNVSGLPVDELIEKADGFAGVFPEHKYEIVKRLQER
;
A
#
# COMPACT_ATOMS: atom_id res chain seq x y z
N CYS A 1 13.42 18.36 0.27
CA CYS A 1 13.13 19.40 1.30
C CYS A 1 14.14 19.44 2.45
N GLY A 2 14.96 18.40 2.71
CA GLY A 2 16.01 18.49 3.74
C GLY A 2 15.47 18.79 5.15
N CYS A 3 14.23 18.37 5.43
CA CYS A 3 13.56 18.67 6.69
C CYS A 3 14.37 18.11 7.88
N LYS A 4 14.30 18.82 9.01
CA LYS A 4 14.85 18.36 10.28
C LYS A 4 14.22 17.03 10.71
N GLU A 5 14.96 16.24 11.49
CA GLU A 5 14.51 14.90 11.88
C GLU A 5 13.24 14.89 12.74
N ASP A 6 13.00 15.93 13.53
CA ASP A 6 11.76 16.08 14.30
C ASP A 6 10.54 16.19 13.37
N VAL A 7 10.67 16.96 12.28
CA VAL A 7 9.61 17.12 11.27
C VAL A 7 9.36 15.79 10.56
N LYS A 8 10.43 15.09 10.14
CA LYS A 8 10.30 13.77 9.51
C LYS A 8 9.56 12.79 10.40
N LYS A 9 9.95 12.68 11.68
CA LYS A 9 9.28 11.80 12.65
C LYS A 9 7.79 12.13 12.80
N ARG A 10 7.45 13.42 12.92
CA ARG A 10 6.04 13.86 13.03
C ARG A 10 5.23 13.52 11.78
N VAL A 11 5.81 13.72 10.60
CA VAL A 11 5.14 13.41 9.32
C VAL A 11 4.95 11.90 9.18
N HIS A 12 5.96 11.08 9.48
CA HIS A 12 5.83 9.62 9.43
C HIS A 12 4.78 9.09 10.43
N ALA A 13 4.72 9.67 11.64
CA ALA A 13 3.69 9.31 12.61
C ALA A 13 2.28 9.67 12.11
N ALA A 14 2.11 10.83 11.45
CA ALA A 14 0.84 11.21 10.85
C ALA A 14 0.44 10.28 9.69
N ILE A 15 1.39 9.90 8.82
CA ILE A 15 1.18 8.94 7.72
C ILE A 15 0.70 7.60 8.29
N ALA A 16 1.36 7.08 9.32
CA ALA A 16 0.97 5.82 9.97
C ALA A 16 -0.46 5.90 10.53
N LYS A 17 -0.79 6.99 11.24
CA LYS A 17 -2.15 7.20 11.78
C LYS A 17 -3.21 7.28 10.68
N TYR A 18 -2.90 7.90 9.55
CA TYR A 18 -3.80 7.94 8.39
C TYR A 18 -3.95 6.55 7.76
N ALA A 19 -2.87 5.80 7.65
CA ALA A 19 -2.87 4.44 7.12
C ALA A 19 -3.75 3.50 7.96
N ASP A 20 -3.69 3.61 9.29
CA ASP A 20 -4.54 2.86 10.23
C ASP A 20 -6.04 3.18 10.04
N CYS A 21 -6.37 4.37 9.54
CA CYS A 21 -7.73 4.77 9.21
C CYS A 21 -8.15 4.41 7.76
N GLY A 22 -7.25 3.78 6.98
CA GLY A 22 -7.48 3.48 5.57
C GLY A 22 -7.34 4.70 4.65
N LEU A 23 -6.58 5.72 5.06
CA LEU A 23 -6.40 6.97 4.33
C LEU A 23 -5.01 7.02 3.68
N ARG A 24 -4.97 7.31 2.38
CA ARG A 24 -3.73 7.55 1.65
C ARG A 24 -3.17 8.92 2.02
N SER A 25 -1.85 9.04 2.09
CA SER A 25 -1.20 10.30 2.45
C SER A 25 -0.58 10.97 1.22
N LEU A 26 -0.94 12.23 0.95
CA LEU A 26 -0.32 13.05 -0.11
C LEU A 26 0.42 14.23 0.50
N ALA A 27 1.73 14.31 0.27
CA ALA A 27 2.58 15.40 0.75
C ALA A 27 2.60 16.55 -0.26
N VAL A 28 2.52 17.79 0.23
CA VAL A 28 2.66 19.01 -0.57
C VAL A 28 3.95 19.72 -0.18
N ALA A 29 4.71 20.12 -1.19
CA ALA A 29 5.91 20.94 -1.04
C ALA A 29 5.86 22.12 -2.01
N ARG A 30 6.52 23.21 -1.64
CA ARG A 30 6.68 24.42 -2.48
C ARG A 30 8.14 24.80 -2.57
N GLN A 31 8.53 25.43 -3.68
CA GLN A 31 9.83 26.09 -3.79
C GLN A 31 9.64 27.45 -4.46
N GLU A 32 10.54 28.39 -4.16
CA GLU A 32 10.61 29.67 -4.86
C GLU A 32 11.68 29.61 -5.96
N VAL A 33 11.46 30.31 -7.07
CA VAL A 33 12.43 30.43 -8.17
C VAL A 33 12.86 31.90 -8.27
N PRO A 34 13.98 32.30 -7.66
CA PRO A 34 14.38 33.71 -7.56
C PRO A 34 14.55 34.40 -8.92
N GLU A 35 15.07 33.66 -9.90
CA GLU A 35 15.34 34.17 -11.25
C GLU A 35 14.07 34.32 -12.11
N LYS A 36 12.93 33.79 -11.65
CA LYS A 36 11.62 33.89 -12.32
C LYS A 36 11.61 33.41 -13.79
N THR A 37 12.53 32.52 -14.16
CA THR A 37 12.51 31.83 -15.46
C THR A 37 12.17 30.36 -15.27
N LYS A 38 11.66 29.71 -16.33
CA LYS A 38 11.19 28.32 -16.27
C LYS A 38 12.34 27.31 -16.14
N GLU A 39 13.50 27.63 -16.70
CA GLU A 39 14.68 26.74 -16.73
C GLU A 39 15.60 26.95 -15.53
N SER A 40 15.43 28.06 -14.80
CA SER A 40 16.27 28.38 -13.64
C SER A 40 16.04 27.41 -12.48
N PRO A 41 17.11 27.01 -11.77
CA PRO A 41 16.96 26.20 -10.57
C PRO A 41 16.17 26.94 -9.49
N GLY A 42 15.30 26.21 -8.81
CA GLY A 42 14.61 26.72 -7.62
C GLY A 42 15.50 26.70 -6.37
N GLY A 43 15.06 27.42 -5.35
CA GLY A 43 15.58 27.27 -4.00
C GLY A 43 15.21 25.92 -3.35
N PRO A 44 15.59 25.71 -2.07
CA PRO A 44 15.25 24.48 -1.38
C PRO A 44 13.73 24.31 -1.24
N TRP A 45 13.24 23.11 -1.54
CA TRP A 45 11.84 22.74 -1.32
C TRP A 45 11.46 22.87 0.16
N GLN A 46 10.36 23.55 0.43
CA GLN A 46 9.71 23.66 1.72
C GLN A 46 8.57 22.65 1.78
N PHE A 47 8.59 21.77 2.78
CA PHE A 47 7.43 20.92 3.07
C PHE A 47 6.30 21.79 3.63
N VAL A 48 5.13 21.73 2.99
CA VAL A 48 3.97 22.56 3.35
C VAL A 48 3.01 21.78 4.23
N GLY A 49 2.73 20.52 3.90
CA GLY A 49 1.77 19.72 4.65
C GLY A 49 1.49 18.35 4.07
N LEU A 50 0.59 17.63 4.75
CA LEU A 50 0.13 16.28 4.40
C LEU A 50 -1.40 16.28 4.33
N LEU A 51 -1.96 15.75 3.24
CA LEU A 51 -3.39 15.60 3.05
C LEU A 51 -3.77 14.12 3.16
N PRO A 52 -4.71 13.75 4.05
CA PRO A 52 -5.30 12.41 4.04
C PRO A 52 -6.36 12.32 2.94
N LEU A 53 -6.27 11.30 2.10
CA LEU A 53 -7.19 11.02 1.01
C LEU A 53 -7.89 9.69 1.26
N PHE A 54 -9.21 9.72 1.30
CA PHE A 54 -10.01 8.50 1.36
C PHE A 54 -10.38 8.07 -0.06
N ASP A 55 -10.10 6.81 -0.38
CA ASP A 55 -10.60 6.18 -1.61
C ASP A 55 -11.74 5.21 -1.24
N PRO A 56 -13.00 5.64 -1.36
CA PRO A 56 -14.12 4.81 -0.94
C PRO A 56 -14.25 3.58 -1.86
N PRO A 57 -14.49 2.39 -1.29
CA PRO A 57 -14.82 1.23 -2.11
C PRO A 57 -16.10 1.50 -2.91
N ARG A 58 -16.20 0.92 -4.10
CA ARG A 58 -17.43 1.03 -4.90
C ARG A 58 -18.59 0.36 -4.15
N HIS A 59 -19.78 0.88 -4.34
CA HIS A 59 -21.00 0.44 -3.65
C HIS A 59 -21.31 -1.06 -3.84
N ASP A 60 -20.87 -1.64 -4.96
CA ASP A 60 -21.09 -3.03 -5.38
C ASP A 60 -19.93 -3.96 -5.02
N SER A 61 -18.79 -3.44 -4.56
CA SER A 61 -17.55 -4.23 -4.41
C SER A 61 -17.68 -5.33 -3.36
N ALA A 62 -18.27 -5.01 -2.20
CA ALA A 62 -18.45 -5.99 -1.12
C ALA A 62 -19.39 -7.14 -1.54
N GLU A 63 -20.49 -6.81 -2.23
CA GLU A 63 -21.42 -7.82 -2.74
C GLU A 63 -20.75 -8.68 -3.83
N THR A 64 -19.99 -8.05 -4.73
CA THR A 64 -19.26 -8.72 -5.80
C THR A 64 -18.25 -9.72 -5.25
N ILE A 65 -17.48 -9.33 -4.23
CA ILE A 65 -16.52 -10.23 -3.55
C ILE A 65 -17.25 -11.42 -2.94
N LYS A 66 -18.34 -11.17 -2.21
CA LYS A 66 -19.15 -12.25 -1.61
C LYS A 66 -19.71 -13.20 -2.66
N ARG A 67 -20.18 -12.66 -3.79
CA ARG A 67 -20.73 -13.46 -4.89
C ARG A 67 -19.65 -14.30 -5.56
N ALA A 68 -18.46 -13.74 -5.80
CA ALA A 68 -17.33 -14.47 -6.35
C ALA A 68 -16.93 -15.65 -5.45
N LEU A 69 -16.85 -15.42 -4.14
CA LEU A 69 -16.53 -16.47 -3.15
C LEU A 69 -17.57 -17.60 -3.17
N ASN A 70 -18.87 -17.27 -3.23
CA ASN A 70 -19.94 -18.27 -3.32
C ASN A 70 -19.86 -19.12 -4.62
N LEU A 71 -19.24 -18.58 -5.67
CA LEU A 71 -19.00 -19.28 -6.94
C LEU A 71 -17.66 -20.03 -6.98
N GLY A 72 -16.93 -20.08 -5.85
CA GLY A 72 -15.63 -20.74 -5.75
C GLY A 72 -14.47 -19.91 -6.32
N VAL A 73 -14.68 -18.62 -6.59
CA VAL A 73 -13.63 -17.71 -7.08
C VAL A 73 -13.08 -16.89 -5.91
N ASN A 74 -11.85 -17.17 -5.52
CA ASN A 74 -11.18 -16.41 -4.46
C ASN A 74 -10.66 -15.06 -5.00
N VAL A 75 -10.98 -13.96 -4.30
CA VAL A 75 -10.59 -12.60 -4.67
C VAL A 75 -9.44 -12.14 -3.78
N LYS A 76 -8.30 -11.80 -4.39
CA LYS A 76 -7.11 -11.31 -3.67
C LYS A 76 -6.85 -9.83 -3.95
N MET A 77 -6.63 -9.02 -2.92
CA MET A 77 -6.30 -7.59 -3.09
C MET A 77 -4.88 -7.44 -3.62
N ILE A 78 -4.68 -6.55 -4.60
CA ILE A 78 -3.35 -6.14 -5.07
C ILE A 78 -3.32 -4.61 -5.04
N THR A 79 -2.49 -4.02 -4.17
CA THR A 79 -2.37 -2.55 -4.08
C THR A 79 -0.93 -2.10 -3.87
N GLY A 80 -0.62 -0.89 -4.37
CA GLY A 80 0.61 -0.17 -4.06
C GLY A 80 0.56 0.58 -2.72
N ASP A 81 -0.59 0.62 -2.06
CA ASP A 81 -0.73 1.22 -0.73
C ASP A 81 0.02 0.42 0.33
N GLN A 82 0.23 1.04 1.50
CA GLN A 82 0.79 0.38 2.67
C GLN A 82 -0.15 -0.71 3.22
N LEU A 83 0.43 -1.70 3.91
CA LEU A 83 -0.31 -2.85 4.44
C LEU A 83 -1.46 -2.47 5.36
N ALA A 84 -1.32 -1.44 6.18
CA ALA A 84 -2.39 -0.96 7.06
C ALA A 84 -3.62 -0.48 6.28
N ILE A 85 -3.41 0.27 5.18
CA ILE A 85 -4.49 0.73 4.30
C ILE A 85 -5.17 -0.46 3.62
N ALA A 86 -4.38 -1.41 3.12
CA ALA A 86 -4.89 -2.62 2.47
C ALA A 86 -5.77 -3.44 3.43
N LYS A 87 -5.30 -3.68 4.66
CA LYS A 87 -6.05 -4.43 5.68
C LYS A 87 -7.34 -3.70 6.09
N GLU A 88 -7.28 -2.40 6.31
CA GLU A 88 -8.46 -1.61 6.67
C GLU A 88 -9.49 -1.58 5.53
N THR A 89 -9.03 -1.47 4.28
CA THR A 89 -9.90 -1.52 3.09
C THR A 89 -10.51 -2.92 2.92
N GLY A 90 -9.69 -3.97 3.08
CA GLY A 90 -10.14 -5.37 3.02
C GLY A 90 -11.17 -5.71 4.10
N ARG A 91 -10.98 -5.22 5.32
CA ARG A 91 -11.94 -5.34 6.42
C ARG A 91 -13.30 -4.72 6.05
N ARG A 92 -13.30 -3.52 5.46
CA ARG A 92 -14.54 -2.85 5.02
C ARG A 92 -15.23 -3.59 3.87
N LEU A 93 -14.45 -4.19 2.97
CA LEU A 93 -14.95 -4.97 1.84
C LEU A 93 -15.39 -6.40 2.19
N GLY A 94 -15.05 -6.89 3.38
CA GLY A 94 -15.38 -8.25 3.82
C GLY A 94 -14.53 -9.33 3.14
N MET A 95 -13.33 -9.01 2.67
CA MET A 95 -12.44 -9.97 1.98
C MET A 95 -11.39 -10.63 2.87
N GLY A 96 -11.42 -10.34 4.18
CA GLY A 96 -10.40 -10.80 5.11
C GLY A 96 -9.23 -9.81 5.27
N THR A 97 -8.31 -10.17 6.16
CA THR A 97 -7.15 -9.33 6.54
C THR A 97 -5.85 -10.13 6.59
N ASN A 98 -5.83 -11.37 6.08
CA ASN A 98 -4.64 -12.20 5.95
C ASN A 98 -3.78 -11.70 4.77
N MET A 99 -3.30 -10.46 4.88
CA MET A 99 -2.58 -9.75 3.83
C MET A 99 -1.11 -9.57 4.21
N TYR A 100 -0.25 -9.58 3.20
CA TYR A 100 1.21 -9.54 3.35
C TYR A 100 1.82 -8.41 2.52
N PRO A 101 2.95 -7.82 2.92
CA PRO A 101 3.68 -6.92 2.05
C PRO A 101 4.30 -7.72 0.90
N SER A 102 4.47 -7.11 -0.26
CA SER A 102 5.12 -7.79 -1.40
C SER A 102 6.58 -8.16 -1.12
N SER A 103 7.25 -7.52 -0.14
CA SER A 103 8.59 -7.92 0.30
C SER A 103 8.65 -9.34 0.84
N SER A 104 7.54 -9.86 1.40
CA SER A 104 7.43 -11.25 1.85
C SER A 104 7.57 -12.25 0.69
N LEU A 105 7.29 -11.83 -0.56
CA LEU A 105 7.46 -12.65 -1.76
C LEU A 105 8.93 -12.83 -2.17
N LEU A 106 9.77 -11.87 -1.80
CA LEU A 106 11.21 -11.86 -2.14
C LEU A 106 12.06 -12.60 -1.10
N GLY A 107 11.46 -13.16 -0.05
CA GLY A 107 12.19 -13.73 1.09
C GLY A 107 13.06 -12.71 1.84
N GLN A 108 12.82 -11.40 1.63
CA GLN A 108 13.61 -10.31 2.23
C GLN A 108 13.09 -9.87 3.60
N ASP A 109 11.90 -10.31 4.01
CA ASP A 109 11.45 -10.12 5.39
C ASP A 109 12.26 -11.05 6.31
N LYS A 110 13.37 -10.50 6.82
CA LYS A 110 14.22 -11.09 7.88
C LYS A 110 13.51 -11.18 9.24
N ASP A 111 12.27 -10.72 9.34
CA ASP A 111 11.38 -11.10 10.44
C ASP A 111 10.89 -12.53 10.22
N SER A 112 11.79 -13.41 10.60
CA SER A 112 11.79 -14.87 10.77
C SER A 112 10.56 -15.52 11.42
N ASN A 113 9.32 -15.11 11.07
CA ASN A 113 8.09 -15.73 11.59
C ASN A 113 6.82 -15.50 10.76
N VAL A 114 6.90 -15.01 9.51
CA VAL A 114 5.68 -14.65 8.75
C VAL A 114 4.76 -15.83 8.43
N SER A 115 5.21 -17.09 8.56
CA SER A 115 4.32 -18.27 8.77
C SER A 115 5.05 -19.61 8.80
N GLY A 116 6.35 -19.66 8.49
CA GLY A 116 7.07 -20.94 8.30
C GLY A 116 6.61 -21.71 7.06
N LEU A 117 5.72 -21.14 6.24
CA LEU A 117 5.19 -21.73 5.03
C LEU A 117 6.06 -21.39 3.82
N PRO A 118 6.17 -22.28 2.82
CA PRO A 118 6.71 -21.95 1.52
C PRO A 118 5.98 -20.73 0.91
N VAL A 119 6.71 -19.90 0.16
CA VAL A 119 6.18 -18.68 -0.47
C VAL A 119 4.93 -18.96 -1.31
N ASP A 120 4.89 -20.09 -2.02
CA ASP A 120 3.74 -20.46 -2.87
C ASP A 120 2.48 -20.76 -2.06
N GLU A 121 2.62 -21.36 -0.88
CA GLU A 121 1.52 -21.63 0.03
C GLU A 121 1.04 -20.35 0.73
N LEU A 122 1.97 -19.46 1.09
CA LEU A 122 1.63 -18.12 1.56
C LEU A 122 0.81 -17.37 0.52
N ILE A 123 1.21 -17.44 -0.76
CA ILE A 123 0.50 -16.75 -1.84
C ILE A 123 -0.91 -17.30 -2.04
N GLU A 124 -1.05 -18.62 -2.00
CA GLU A 124 -2.35 -19.27 -2.10
C GLU A 124 -3.28 -18.90 -0.93
N LYS A 125 -2.75 -18.84 0.28
CA LYS A 125 -3.54 -18.55 1.50
C LYS A 125 -3.79 -17.06 1.76
N ALA A 126 -3.02 -16.16 1.14
CA ALA A 126 -3.15 -14.72 1.36
C ALA A 126 -4.47 -14.15 0.80
N ASP A 127 -5.10 -13.24 1.53
CA ASP A 127 -6.26 -12.45 1.06
C ASP A 127 -5.82 -11.28 0.18
N GLY A 128 -4.53 -10.94 0.17
CA GLY A 128 -4.00 -9.87 -0.66
C GLY A 128 -2.59 -9.43 -0.32
N PHE A 129 -2.07 -8.53 -1.16
CA PHE A 129 -0.72 -8.00 -1.09
C PHE A 129 -0.70 -6.49 -1.18
N ALA A 130 0.15 -5.89 -0.35
CA ALA A 130 0.34 -4.45 -0.25
C ALA A 130 1.77 -4.04 -0.67
N GLY A 131 1.95 -2.78 -1.06
CA GLY A 131 3.24 -2.26 -1.57
C GLY A 131 3.68 -2.92 -2.87
N VAL A 132 2.74 -3.42 -3.68
CA VAL A 132 3.03 -4.22 -4.87
C VAL A 132 3.55 -3.32 -6.01
N PHE A 133 4.80 -3.54 -6.39
CA PHE A 133 5.40 -2.97 -7.59
C PHE A 133 5.05 -3.83 -8.83
N PRO A 134 5.19 -3.29 -10.07
CA PRO A 134 4.86 -4.03 -11.29
C PRO A 134 5.49 -5.43 -11.36
N GLU A 135 6.74 -5.58 -10.93
CA GLU A 135 7.49 -6.84 -10.95
C GLU A 135 6.88 -7.87 -9.97
N HIS A 136 6.46 -7.41 -8.79
CA HIS A 136 5.81 -8.26 -7.79
C HIS A 136 4.45 -8.75 -8.29
N LYS A 137 3.70 -7.92 -9.00
CA LYS A 137 2.40 -8.29 -9.57
C LYS A 137 2.55 -9.45 -10.56
N TYR A 138 3.58 -9.39 -11.40
CA TYR A 138 3.89 -10.48 -12.34
C TYR A 138 4.21 -11.77 -11.59
N GLU A 139 5.08 -11.72 -10.57
CA GLU A 139 5.50 -12.89 -9.80
C GLU A 139 4.33 -13.56 -9.05
N ILE A 140 3.44 -12.76 -8.43
CA ILE A 140 2.24 -13.27 -7.75
C ILE A 140 1.36 -14.07 -8.72
N VAL A 141 1.08 -13.49 -9.90
CA VAL A 141 0.24 -14.13 -10.91
C VAL A 141 0.91 -15.39 -11.45
N LYS A 142 2.21 -15.32 -11.76
CA LYS A 142 2.98 -16.47 -12.27
C LYS A 142 2.91 -17.66 -11.30
N ARG A 143 3.17 -17.45 -10.02
CA ARG A 143 3.11 -18.52 -9.00
C ARG A 143 1.71 -19.10 -8.82
N LEU A 144 0.68 -18.27 -8.93
CA LEU A 144 -0.71 -18.74 -8.90
C LEU A 144 -1.09 -19.54 -10.15
N GLN A 145 -0.42 -19.34 -11.29
CA GLN A 145 -0.64 -20.09 -12.54
C GLN A 145 0.12 -21.42 -12.60
N GLU A 146 1.23 -21.53 -11.86
CA GLU A 146 2.04 -22.76 -11.80
C GLU A 146 1.39 -23.85 -10.90
N ARG A 147 0.20 -23.59 -10.35
CA ARG A 147 -0.62 -24.54 -9.58
C ARG A 147 -1.93 -24.82 -10.32
#